data_AF-A0A017RR47-F1
#
_entry.id   AF-A0A017RR47-F1
#
_cell.length_a   1.000
_cell.length_b   1.000
_cell.length_c   1.000
_cell.angle_alpha   90.00
_cell.angle_beta   90.00
_cell.angle_gamma   90.00
#
_symmetry.space_group_name_H-M   'P 1'
#
loop_
_entity.id
_entity.type
_entity.pdbx_description
1 polymer ?
#
loop_
_entity_poly.entity_id
_entity_poly.type
_entity_poly.pdbx_seq_one_letter_code
_entity_poly.pdbx_strand_id
1 'polypeptide(L)'
;MPQVVKNYTFSLPIELLDRLKNYSNDGYVSSVNSAVKEAIELYVKSVEKQKLYKEMQAAAQDPLFMSDIQDVMNDFSYTDFEAIKETDK
;
A
#
# COMPACT_ATOMS: atom_id res chain seq x y z
N MET A 1 -20.09 0.88 1.63
CA MET A 1 -20.67 -0.47 1.50
C MET A 1 -20.23 -1.29 2.71
N PRO A 2 -21.11 -2.05 3.39
CA PRO A 2 -20.69 -2.87 4.52
C PRO A 2 -19.74 -3.98 4.05
N GLN A 3 -18.58 -4.09 4.69
CA GLN A 3 -17.61 -5.15 4.42
C GLN A 3 -18.19 -6.50 4.92
N VAL A 4 -18.19 -7.52 4.07
CA VAL A 4 -18.51 -8.89 4.48
C VAL A 4 -17.36 -9.41 5.34
N VAL A 5 -17.63 -9.64 6.62
CA VAL A 5 -16.64 -10.12 7.61
C VAL A 5 -16.87 -11.60 7.93
N LYS A 6 -15.78 -12.36 8.05
CA LYS A 6 -15.77 -13.75 8.48
C LYS A 6 -14.83 -13.92 9.67
N ASN A 7 -15.32 -14.57 10.73
CA ASN A 7 -14.52 -14.83 11.92
C ASN A 7 -13.55 -15.98 11.66
N TYR A 8 -12.33 -15.82 12.17
CA TYR A 8 -11.28 -16.84 12.19
C TYR A 8 -10.64 -16.88 13.57
N THR A 9 -10.18 -18.06 13.97
CA THR A 9 -9.50 -18.28 15.25
C THR A 9 -8.06 -18.65 14.98
N PHE A 10 -7.13 -18.01 15.71
CA PHE A 10 -5.70 -18.20 15.56
C PHE A 10 -5.09 -18.44 16.94
N SER A 11 -3.99 -19.20 16.97
CA SER A 11 -3.14 -19.32 18.15
C SER A 11 -2.06 -18.25 18.10
N LEU A 12 -1.98 -17.43 19.15
CA LEU A 12 -0.95 -16.40 19.31
C LEU A 12 -0.09 -16.71 20.54
N PRO A 13 1.19 -16.31 20.56
CA PRO A 13 2.03 -16.42 21.74
C PRO A 13 1.38 -15.69 22.93
N ILE A 14 1.42 -16.33 24.10
CA ILE A 14 0.79 -15.81 25.33
C ILE A 14 1.32 -14.40 25.66
N GLU A 15 2.64 -14.21 25.58
CA GLU A 15 3.27 -12.92 25.85
C GLU A 15 2.74 -11.79 24.95
N LEU A 16 2.46 -12.10 23.68
CA LEU A 16 1.93 -11.12 22.73
C LEU A 16 0.46 -10.78 23.05
N LEU A 17 -0.31 -11.80 23.44
CA LEU A 17 -1.70 -11.63 23.84
C LEU A 17 -1.82 -10.79 25.12
N ASP A 18 -0.94 -11.00 26.10
CA ASP A 18 -0.92 -10.23 27.34
C ASP A 18 -0.51 -8.77 27.09
N ARG A 19 0.47 -8.52 26.21
CA ARG A 19 0.80 -7.15 25.78
C ARG A 19 -0.38 -6.46 25.11
N LEU A 20 -1.06 -7.13 24.18
CA LEU A 20 -2.23 -6.59 23.49
C LEU A 20 -3.38 -6.27 24.46
N LYS A 21 -3.61 -7.12 25.47
CA LYS A 21 -4.58 -6.84 26.54
C LYS A 21 -4.19 -5.61 27.33
N ASN A 22 -2.92 -5.48 27.72
CA ASN A 22 -2.44 -4.30 28.44
C ASN A 22 -2.64 -3.04 27.61
N TYR A 23 -2.25 -3.04 26.33
CA TYR A 23 -2.48 -1.90 25.44
C TYR A 23 -3.96 -1.55 25.24
N SER A 24 -4.84 -2.56 25.29
CA SER A 24 -6.27 -2.33 25.26
C SER A 24 -6.79 -1.69 26.55
N ASN A 25 -6.29 -2.14 27.70
CA ASN A 25 -6.65 -1.60 29.02
C ASN A 25 -6.13 -0.16 29.21
N ASP A 26 -4.93 0.11 28.68
CA ASP A 26 -4.28 1.43 28.71
C ASP A 26 -4.91 2.41 27.69
N GLY A 27 -5.85 1.95 26.86
CA GLY A 27 -6.59 2.77 25.90
C GLY A 27 -5.86 3.07 24.58
N TYR A 28 -4.71 2.43 24.32
CA TYR A 28 -3.99 2.58 23.05
C TYR A 28 -4.71 1.89 21.89
N VAL A 29 -5.45 0.81 22.17
CA VAL A 29 -6.26 0.09 21.17
C VAL A 29 -7.66 -0.19 21.72
N SER A 30 -8.67 -0.17 20.84
CA SER A 30 -10.06 -0.37 21.24
C SER A 30 -10.39 -1.79 21.69
N SER A 31 -9.71 -2.79 21.13
CA SER A 31 -9.79 -4.19 21.54
C SER A 31 -8.62 -4.98 20.96
N VAL A 32 -8.37 -6.16 21.52
CA VAL A 32 -7.41 -7.12 20.95
C VAL A 32 -7.77 -7.49 19.50
N ASN A 33 -9.06 -7.68 19.21
CA ASN A 33 -9.52 -7.99 17.85
C ASN A 33 -9.27 -6.82 16.88
N SER A 34 -9.47 -5.58 17.33
CA SER A 34 -9.20 -4.39 16.53
C SER A 34 -7.70 -4.30 16.19
N ALA A 35 -6.84 -4.54 17.18
CA ALA A 35 -5.40 -4.54 16.99
C ALA A 35 -4.93 -5.63 16.02
N VAL A 36 -5.48 -6.86 16.15
CA VAL A 36 -5.19 -7.96 15.22
C VAL A 36 -5.65 -7.63 13.81
N LYS A 37 -6.87 -7.07 13.66
CA LYS A 37 -7.40 -6.65 12.36
C LYS A 37 -6.48 -5.62 11.70
N GLU A 38 -6.11 -4.57 12.42
CA GLU A 38 -5.23 -3.52 11.91
C GLU A 38 -3.85 -4.06 11.52
N ALA A 39 -3.25 -4.91 12.36
CA ALA A 39 -1.97 -5.54 12.07
C ALA A 39 -2.01 -6.38 10.78
N ILE A 40 -3.09 -7.14 10.56
CA ILE A 40 -3.28 -7.93 9.34
C ILE A 40 -3.46 -7.01 8.12
N GLU A 41 -4.27 -5.95 8.23
CA GLU A 41 -4.46 -5.00 7.13
C GLU A 41 -3.16 -4.29 6.73
N LEU A 42 -2.36 -3.88 7.72
CA LEU A 42 -1.03 -3.30 7.48
C LEU A 42 -0.08 -4.31 6.84
N TYR A 43 -0.10 -5.55 7.30
CA TYR A 43 0.71 -6.61 6.72
C TYR A 43 0.34 -6.88 5.26
N VAL A 44 -0.96 -6.99 4.94
CA VAL A 44 -1.42 -7.18 3.55
C VAL A 44 -0.96 -6.03 2.66
N LYS A 45 -1.15 -4.78 3.08
CA LYS A 45 -0.64 -3.60 2.33
C LYS A 45 0.87 -3.67 2.09
N SER A 46 1.62 -4.14 3.07
CA SER A 46 3.08 -4.28 2.94
C SER A 46 3.45 -5.34 1.89
N VAL A 47 2.70 -6.44 1.82
CA VAL A 47 2.90 -7.51 0.83
C VAL A 47 2.53 -7.02 -0.56
N GLU A 48 1.42 -6.30 -0.71
CA GLU A 48 1.01 -5.68 -1.98
C GLU A 48 2.06 -4.70 -2.50
N LYS A 49 2.61 -3.85 -1.61
CA LYS A 49 3.70 -2.93 -1.98
C LYS A 49 4.95 -3.67 -2.45
N GLN A 50 5.32 -4.75 -1.77
CA GLN A 50 6.47 -5.57 -2.17
C GLN A 50 6.23 -6.25 -3.53
N LYS A 51 5.01 -6.72 -3.79
CA LYS A 51 4.62 -7.28 -5.08
C LYS A 51 4.76 -6.24 -6.19
N LEU A 52 4.15 -5.06 -6.01
CA LEU A 52 4.23 -3.97 -6.96
C LEU A 52 5.69 -3.57 -7.24
N TYR A 53 6.51 -3.45 -6.20
CA TYR A 53 7.93 -3.12 -6.37
C TYR A 53 8.67 -4.12 -7.26
N LYS A 54 8.43 -5.42 -7.05
CA LYS A 54 9.03 -6.48 -7.88
C LYS A 54 8.54 -6.44 -9.33
N GLU A 55 7.25 -6.19 -9.53
CA GLU A 55 6.67 -6.06 -10.87
C GLU A 55 7.26 -4.84 -11.61
N MET A 56 7.38 -3.69 -10.93
CA MET A 56 8.04 -2.52 -11.48
C MET A 56 9.53 -2.74 -11.77
N GLN A 57 10.23 -3.46 -10.89
CA GLN A 57 11.64 -3.80 -11.12
C GLN A 57 11.81 -4.68 -12.36
N ALA A 58 10.91 -5.64 -12.57
CA ALA A 58 10.90 -6.46 -13.78
C ALA A 58 10.59 -5.62 -15.03
N ALA A 59 9.56 -4.78 -14.96
CA ALA A 59 9.17 -3.89 -16.05
C ALA A 59 10.26 -2.89 -16.43
N ALA A 60 11.02 -2.36 -15.46
CA ALA A 60 12.16 -1.48 -15.72
C ALA A 60 13.32 -2.14 -16.47
N GLN A 61 13.38 -3.48 -16.48
CA GLN A 61 14.34 -4.25 -17.28
C GLN A 61 13.76 -4.71 -18.61
N ASP A 62 12.47 -4.48 -18.86
CA ASP A 62 11.79 -4.82 -20.11
C ASP A 62 11.95 -3.67 -21.13
N PRO A 63 12.66 -3.89 -22.25
CA PRO A 63 12.88 -2.85 -23.25
C PRO A 63 11.59 -2.34 -23.91
N LEU A 64 10.57 -3.20 -24.07
CA LEU A 64 9.29 -2.78 -24.67
C LEU A 64 8.55 -1.83 -23.73
N PHE A 65 8.47 -2.19 -22.45
CA PHE A 65 7.87 -1.33 -21.44
C PHE A 65 8.57 0.04 -21.35
N MET A 66 9.90 0.06 -21.40
CA MET A 66 10.65 1.33 -21.38
C MET A 66 10.46 2.16 -22.66
N SER A 67 10.32 1.50 -23.82
CA SER A 67 9.95 2.19 -25.07
C SER A 67 8.59 2.85 -24.95
N ASP A 68 7.58 2.12 -24.45
CA ASP A 68 6.23 2.65 -24.26
C ASP A 68 6.24 3.87 -23.33
N ILE A 69 7.02 3.84 -22.26
CA ILE A 69 7.19 4.99 -21.36
C ILE A 69 7.80 6.19 -22.09
N GLN A 70 8.84 5.97 -22.91
CA GLN A 70 9.49 7.03 -23.68
C GLN A 70 8.54 7.66 -24.70
N ASP A 71 7.74 6.83 -25.39
CA ASP A 71 6.78 7.28 -26.38
C ASP A 71 5.68 8.13 -25.74
N VAL A 72 5.13 7.68 -24.60
CA VAL A 72 4.18 8.47 -23.80
C VAL A 72 4.82 9.79 -23.35
N MET A 73 6.04 9.79 -22.83
CA MET A 73 6.73 11.02 -22.43
C MET A 73 6.89 12.01 -23.60
N ASN A 74 7.17 11.50 -24.81
CA ASN A 74 7.30 12.33 -26.00
C ASN A 74 5.94 12.93 -26.41
N ASP A 75 4.85 12.15 -26.37
CA ASP A 75 3.51 12.63 -26.72
C ASP A 75 3.03 13.76 -25.81
N PHE A 76 3.33 13.69 -24.51
CA PHE A 76 2.95 14.74 -23.55
C PHE A 76 3.85 15.99 -23.59
N SER A 77 5.03 15.92 -24.23
CA SER A 77 5.99 17.03 -24.28
C SER A 77 5.43 18.32 -24.89
N TYR A 78 4.50 18.20 -25.86
CA TYR A 78 3.85 19.33 -26.49
C TYR A 78 2.89 20.05 -25.52
N THR A 79 2.13 19.29 -24.73
CA THR A 79 1.21 19.84 -23.73
C THR A 79 1.97 20.49 -22.57
N ASP A 80 3.06 19.88 -22.11
CA ASP A 80 3.92 20.47 -21.07
C ASP A 80 4.52 21.81 -21.53
N PHE A 81 4.94 21.91 -22.79
CA PHE A 81 5.47 23.14 -23.36
C PHE A 81 4.42 24.26 -23.46
N GLU A 82 3.18 23.94 -23.80
CA GLU A 82 2.06 24.90 -23.79
C GLU A 82 1.75 25.39 -22.37
N ALA A 83 1.72 24.49 -21.39
CA ALA A 83 1.45 24.83 -19.99
C ALA A 83 2.49 25.80 -19.40
N ILE A 84 3.79 25.60 -19.72
CA ILE A 84 4.87 26.47 -19.25
C ILE A 84 4.72 27.91 -19.79
N LYS A 85 4.33 28.05 -21.07
CA LYS A 85 4.16 29.36 -21.72
C LYS A 85 2.96 30.16 -21.20
N GLU A 86 1.94 29.52 -20.66
CA GLU A 86 0.79 30.21 -20.05
C GLU A 86 1.12 30.79 -18.67
N THR A 87 2.01 30.18 -17.90
CA THR A 87 2.45 30.67 -16.58
C THR A 87 3.38 31.88 -16.61
N ASP A 88 4.01 32.18 -17.75
CA ASP A 88 4.92 33.32 -17.94
C ASP A 88 4.23 34.59 -18.49
N LYS A 89 2.88 34.59 -18.59
CA LYS A 89 2.06 35.76 -18.96
C LYS A 89 1.33 36.37 -17.76
#